data_AF-A0A8T7JF65-F1
#
_entry.id   AF-A0A8T7JF65-F1
#
_cell.length_a   1.000
_cell.length_b   1.000
_cell.length_c   1.000
_cell.angle_alpha   90.00
_cell.angle_beta   90.00
_cell.angle_gamma   90.00
#
_symmetry.space_group_name_H-M   'P 1'
#
loop_
_entity.id
_entity.type
_entity.pdbx_description
1 polymer ?
#
loop_
_entity_poly.entity_id
_entity_poly.type
_entity_poly.pdbx_seq_one_letter_code
_entity_poly.pdbx_strand_id
1 'polypeptide(L)'
;MGLPSFGVVSGDILDNSANEIKNRVYTKAIIKVRSAGCWVSSYSDYQQFLSDKIISCRDSGWTFKRIADWFNANGFQTPRNKTFSDRHVHGILKKRLARDERFFAEPTVTIIDTDLLYEVQSPLKE
;
A
#
# COMPACT_ATOMS: atom_id res chain seq x y z
N MET A 1 63.22 -25.16 50.59
CA MET A 1 61.84 -24.97 50.08
C MET A 1 61.30 -23.69 50.70
N GLY A 2 61.01 -22.70 49.87
CA GLY A 2 60.45 -21.41 50.28
C GLY A 2 60.35 -20.53 49.05
N LEU A 3 59.20 -20.56 48.38
CA LEU A 3 58.90 -19.66 47.27
C LEU A 3 58.50 -18.30 47.85
N PRO A 4 59.11 -17.18 47.42
CA PRO A 4 58.55 -15.87 47.70
C PRO A 4 57.33 -15.63 46.80
N SER A 5 56.22 -15.27 47.43
CA SER A 5 54.97 -14.85 46.82
C SER A 5 54.88 -13.32 46.69
N PHE A 6 54.08 -12.88 45.71
CA PHE A 6 53.55 -11.53 45.44
C PHE A 6 54.49 -10.53 44.74
N GLY A 7 54.04 -9.73 43.76
CA GLY A 7 52.67 -9.32 43.47
C GLY A 7 52.32 -9.24 41.98
N VAL A 8 51.04 -9.46 41.69
CA VAL A 8 50.40 -9.05 40.45
C VAL A 8 50.38 -7.53 40.45
N VAL A 9 51.13 -6.90 39.54
CA VAL A 9 50.91 -5.50 39.20
C VAL A 9 49.57 -5.49 38.47
N SER A 10 48.56 -4.83 39.05
CA SER A 10 47.37 -4.37 38.32
C SER A 10 47.85 -3.47 37.20
N GLY A 11 48.11 -4.08 36.04
CA GLY A 11 48.14 -3.37 34.79
C GLY A 11 46.70 -3.13 34.40
N ASP A 12 46.16 -1.97 34.79
CA ASP A 12 45.00 -1.39 34.14
C ASP A 12 45.42 -1.04 32.70
N ILE A 13 45.53 -2.05 31.84
CA ILE A 13 45.69 -1.86 30.40
C ILE A 13 44.29 -1.81 29.85
N LEU A 14 43.76 -0.59 29.92
CA LEU A 14 42.74 0.02 29.07
C LEU A 14 42.10 -0.96 28.09
N ASP A 15 40.83 -1.25 28.37
CA ASP A 15 39.88 -1.84 27.44
C ASP A 15 39.96 -1.06 26.13
N ASN A 16 40.68 -1.60 25.14
CA ASN A 16 40.81 -1.01 23.82
C ASN A 16 39.56 -1.33 23.00
N SER A 17 38.40 -1.07 23.59
CA SER A 17 37.10 -0.97 22.96
C SER A 17 36.92 0.45 22.37
N ALA A 18 37.97 1.01 21.77
CA ALA A 18 37.94 2.34 21.18
C ALA A 18 37.50 2.25 19.71
N ASN A 19 36.23 2.62 19.50
CA ASN A 19 35.67 3.20 18.28
C ASN A 19 35.53 2.28 17.05
N GLU A 20 34.46 1.48 17.03
CA GLU A 20 33.81 1.13 15.76
C GLU A 20 33.21 2.41 15.16
N ILE A 21 33.93 3.05 14.22
CA ILE A 21 33.41 4.19 13.47
C ILE A 21 32.27 3.68 12.58
N LYS A 22 31.03 3.77 13.07
CA LYS A 22 29.83 3.47 12.28
C LYS A 22 29.57 4.61 11.31
N ASN A 23 30.24 4.56 10.16
CA ASN A 23 29.91 5.41 9.01
C ASN A 23 28.48 5.11 8.57
N ARG A 24 27.67 6.15 8.38
CA ARG A 24 26.28 6.01 7.93
C ARG A 24 26.14 6.55 6.52
N VAL A 25 25.57 5.73 5.64
CA VAL A 25 25.20 6.11 4.26
C VAL A 25 23.70 6.27 4.23
N TYR A 26 23.22 7.42 3.77
CA TYR A 26 21.80 7.69 3.53
C TYR A 26 21.58 7.91 2.05
N THR A 27 20.50 7.35 1.52
CA THR A 27 20.01 7.65 0.18
C THR A 27 18.69 8.39 0.32
N LYS A 28 18.59 9.58 -0.26
CA LYS A 28 17.35 10.35 -0.33
C LYS A 28 16.90 10.35 -1.78
N ALA A 29 15.71 9.83 -2.07
CA ALA A 29 15.15 9.88 -3.41
C ALA A 29 13.80 10.61 -3.41
N ILE A 30 13.59 11.46 -4.41
CA ILE A 30 12.28 12.05 -4.70
C ILE A 30 11.60 11.19 -5.75
N ILE A 31 10.55 10.50 -5.35
CA ILE A 31 9.79 9.60 -6.23
C ILE A 31 8.49 10.30 -6.63
N LYS A 32 8.23 10.39 -7.94
CA LYS A 32 6.94 10.82 -8.48
C LYS A 32 6.18 9.60 -8.96
N VAL A 33 5.04 9.38 -8.32
CA VAL A 33 4.08 8.35 -8.70
C VAL A 33 2.90 9.03 -9.38
N ARG A 34 2.56 8.59 -10.59
CA ARG A 34 1.30 8.95 -11.26
C ARG A 34 0.45 7.70 -11.39
N SER A 35 -0.74 7.73 -10.80
CA SER A 35 -1.71 6.63 -10.91
C SER A 35 -3.09 7.19 -11.27
N ALA A 36 -3.77 6.53 -12.20
CA ALA A 36 -5.17 6.83 -12.51
C ALA A 36 -6.10 6.49 -11.32
N GLY A 37 -5.70 5.56 -10.45
CA GLY A 37 -6.42 5.19 -9.22
C GLY A 37 -6.47 6.31 -8.17
N CYS A 38 -5.61 7.34 -8.27
CA CYS A 38 -5.66 8.50 -7.38
C CYS A 38 -6.87 9.42 -7.66
N TRP A 39 -7.52 9.28 -8.81
CA TRP A 39 -8.66 10.09 -9.25
C TRP A 39 -10.00 9.34 -9.16
N VAL A 40 -10.17 8.52 -8.12
CA VAL A 40 -11.40 7.75 -7.92
C VAL A 40 -12.40 8.56 -7.09
N SER A 41 -13.57 8.85 -7.67
CA SER A 41 -14.67 9.48 -6.93
C SER A 41 -15.16 8.59 -5.79
N SER A 42 -15.69 9.19 -4.72
CA SER A 42 -16.36 8.41 -3.67
C SER A 42 -17.47 7.54 -4.29
N TYR A 43 -17.46 6.25 -3.95
CA TYR A 43 -18.51 5.29 -4.30
C TYR A 43 -19.36 5.14 -3.06
N SER A 44 -20.68 5.33 -3.15
CA SER A 44 -21.50 5.12 -1.97
C SER A 44 -21.57 3.62 -1.64
N ASP A 45 -21.73 3.29 -0.35
CA ASP A 45 -21.86 1.91 0.12
C ASP A 45 -22.96 1.16 -0.64
N TYR A 46 -24.06 1.85 -0.93
CA TYR A 46 -25.15 1.29 -1.71
C TYR A 46 -24.76 1.00 -3.16
N GLN A 47 -24.02 1.90 -3.81
CA GLN A 47 -23.51 1.65 -5.16
C GLN A 47 -22.54 0.48 -5.18
N GLN A 48 -21.71 0.34 -4.13
CA GLN A 48 -20.80 -0.79 -3.94
C GLN A 48 -21.55 -2.11 -3.84
N PHE A 49 -22.50 -2.18 -2.90
CA PHE A 49 -23.38 -3.33 -2.74
C PHE A 49 -24.04 -3.76 -4.06
N LEU A 50 -24.64 -2.81 -4.79
CA LEU A 50 -25.30 -3.11 -6.06
C LEU A 50 -24.31 -3.68 -7.08
N SER A 51 -23.14 -3.07 -7.24
CA SER A 51 -22.16 -3.53 -8.22
C SER A 51 -21.57 -4.89 -7.87
N ASP A 52 -21.25 -5.13 -6.61
CA ASP A 52 -20.63 -6.36 -6.14
C ASP A 52 -21.63 -7.52 -6.25
N LYS A 53 -22.90 -7.27 -5.92
CA LYS A 53 -23.97 -8.25 -6.11
C LYS A 53 -24.20 -8.58 -7.58
N ILE A 54 -24.15 -7.59 -8.47
CA ILE A 54 -24.28 -7.83 -9.92
C ILE A 54 -23.14 -8.70 -10.44
N ILE A 55 -21.89 -8.44 -10.02
CA ILE A 55 -20.72 -9.25 -10.40
C ILE A 55 -20.91 -10.69 -9.93
N SER A 56 -21.22 -10.90 -8.65
CA SER A 56 -21.47 -12.24 -8.09
C SER A 56 -22.56 -13.02 -8.85
N CYS A 57 -23.66 -12.37 -9.20
CA CYS A 57 -24.72 -13.01 -9.99
C CYS A 57 -24.28 -13.33 -11.43
N ARG A 58 -23.44 -12.48 -12.03
CA ARG A 58 -22.89 -12.72 -13.38
C ARG A 58 -21.88 -13.85 -13.40
N ASP A 59 -21.04 -13.97 -12.38
CA ASP A 59 -20.12 -15.09 -12.21
C ASP A 59 -20.89 -16.39 -11.99
N SER A 60 -22.07 -16.31 -11.36
CA SER A 60 -23.02 -17.42 -11.22
C SER A 60 -23.83 -17.72 -12.49
N GLY A 61 -23.57 -17.04 -13.61
CA GLY A 61 -24.21 -17.29 -14.91
C GLY A 61 -25.60 -16.65 -15.11
N TRP A 62 -26.02 -15.71 -14.25
CA TRP A 62 -27.36 -15.12 -14.38
C TRP A 62 -27.44 -14.10 -15.52
N THR A 63 -28.61 -14.02 -16.16
CA THR A 63 -28.89 -13.00 -17.19
C THR A 63 -29.21 -11.64 -16.54
N PHE A 64 -28.98 -10.54 -17.25
CA PHE A 64 -29.25 -9.19 -16.73
C PHE A 64 -30.70 -8.99 -16.32
N LYS A 65 -31.64 -9.59 -17.06
CA LYS A 65 -33.06 -9.57 -16.73
C LYS A 65 -33.34 -10.25 -15.39
N ARG A 66 -32.84 -11.48 -15.20
CA ARG A 66 -33.00 -12.23 -13.96
C ARG A 66 -32.43 -11.48 -12.75
N ILE A 67 -31.30 -10.79 -12.93
CA ILE A 67 -30.70 -9.96 -11.89
C ILE A 67 -31.58 -8.76 -11.56
N ALA A 68 -32.10 -8.06 -12.57
CA ALA A 68 -33.01 -6.94 -12.38
C ALA A 68 -34.28 -7.37 -11.63
N ASP A 69 -34.87 -8.50 -12.02
CA ASP A 69 -36.06 -9.07 -11.38
C ASP A 69 -35.78 -9.43 -9.92
N TRP A 70 -34.60 -9.99 -9.61
CA TRP A 70 -34.19 -10.27 -8.24
C TRP A 70 -34.07 -8.99 -7.40
N PHE A 71 -33.44 -7.93 -7.92
CA PHE A 71 -33.36 -6.66 -7.19
C PHE A 71 -34.75 -6.08 -6.90
N ASN A 72 -35.64 -6.10 -7.89
CA ASN A 72 -37.00 -5.62 -7.74
C ASN A 72 -37.79 -6.46 -6.72
N ALA A 73 -37.65 -7.79 -6.74
CA ALA A 73 -38.31 -8.69 -5.80
C ALA A 73 -37.83 -8.51 -4.36
N ASN A 74 -36.58 -8.10 -4.17
CA ASN A 74 -36.01 -7.79 -2.85
C ASN A 74 -36.24 -6.33 -2.42
N GLY A 75 -36.99 -5.53 -3.20
CA GLY A 75 -37.31 -4.15 -2.88
C GLY A 75 -36.17 -3.14 -3.10
N PHE A 76 -35.10 -3.53 -3.79
CA PHE A 76 -34.00 -2.62 -4.12
C PHE A 76 -34.37 -1.71 -5.29
N GLN A 77 -33.97 -0.44 -5.18
CA GLN A 77 -34.13 0.55 -6.25
C GLN A 77 -32.77 0.99 -6.78
N THR A 78 -32.73 1.52 -8.00
CA THR A 78 -31.51 2.13 -8.51
C THR A 78 -31.09 3.31 -7.62
N PRO A 79 -29.82 3.79 -7.68
CA PRO A 79 -29.39 4.95 -6.90
C PRO A 79 -30.18 6.25 -7.14
N ARG A 80 -31.04 6.27 -8.17
CA ARG A 80 -31.96 7.37 -8.49
C ARG A 80 -33.43 7.00 -8.22
N ASN A 81 -33.66 6.02 -7.34
CA ASN A 81 -34.98 5.56 -6.88
C ASN A 81 -35.92 5.07 -8.01
N LYS A 82 -35.35 4.46 -9.05
CA LYS A 82 -36.12 3.82 -10.14
C LYS A 82 -36.07 2.30 -10.03
N THR A 83 -37.11 1.62 -10.52
CA THR A 83 -37.16 0.16 -10.70
C THR A 83 -36.03 -0.33 -11.60
N PHE A 84 -35.47 -1.50 -11.29
CA PHE A 84 -34.40 -2.09 -12.09
C PHE A 84 -34.94 -2.61 -13.43
N SER A 85 -34.16 -2.35 -14.46
CA SER A 85 -34.26 -2.99 -15.77
C SER A 85 -32.92 -3.65 -16.10
N ASP A 86 -32.93 -4.54 -17.08
CA ASP A 86 -31.73 -5.14 -17.67
C ASP A 86 -30.68 -4.09 -18.06
N ARG A 87 -31.13 -2.96 -18.65
CA ARG A 87 -30.26 -1.83 -19.02
C ARG A 87 -29.59 -1.19 -17.81
N HIS A 88 -30.30 -1.07 -16.69
CA HIS A 88 -29.72 -0.53 -15.45
C HIS A 88 -28.61 -1.45 -14.93
N VAL A 89 -28.85 -2.76 -14.88
CA VAL A 89 -27.86 -3.76 -14.44
C VAL A 89 -26.63 -3.73 -15.33
N HIS A 90 -26.82 -3.80 -16.65
CA HIS A 90 -25.71 -3.74 -17.61
C HIS A 90 -24.91 -2.42 -17.48
N GLY A 91 -25.59 -1.29 -17.31
CA GLY A 91 -24.94 0.00 -17.12
C GLY A 91 -24.12 0.10 -15.83
N ILE A 92 -24.60 -0.48 -14.73
CA ILE A 92 -23.85 -0.52 -13.46
C ILE A 92 -22.61 -1.40 -13.61
N LEU A 93 -22.76 -2.59 -14.19
CA LEU A 93 -21.63 -3.50 -14.42
C LEU A 93 -20.56 -2.85 -15.30
N LYS A 94 -20.96 -2.27 -16.44
CA LYS A 94 -20.03 -1.60 -17.36
C LYS A 94 -19.24 -0.48 -16.66
N LYS A 95 -19.91 0.34 -15.84
CA LYS A 95 -19.27 1.40 -15.07
C LYS A 95 -18.32 0.86 -14.01
N ARG A 96 -18.68 -0.25 -13.38
CA ARG A 96 -17.83 -0.91 -12.39
C ARG A 96 -16.55 -1.46 -13.04
N LEU A 97 -16.66 -2.18 -14.15
CA LEU A 97 -15.50 -2.69 -14.88
C LEU A 97 -14.55 -1.58 -15.34
N ALA A 98 -15.10 -0.48 -15.91
CA ALA A 98 -14.27 0.66 -16.32
C ALA A 98 -13.61 1.39 -15.15
N ARG A 99 -14.19 1.32 -13.94
CA ARG A 99 -13.54 1.82 -12.71
C ARG A 99 -12.41 0.89 -12.33
N ASP A 100 -12.67 -0.41 -12.27
CA ASP A 100 -11.68 -1.40 -11.83
C ASP A 100 -10.46 -1.38 -12.79
N GLU A 101 -10.69 -1.27 -14.09
CA GLU A 101 -9.64 -1.06 -15.09
C GLU A 101 -8.75 0.15 -14.78
N ARG A 102 -9.33 1.29 -14.37
CA ARG A 102 -8.57 2.49 -13.99
C ARG A 102 -7.85 2.34 -12.66
N PHE A 103 -8.45 1.62 -11.71
CA PHE A 103 -7.91 1.45 -10.37
C PHE A 103 -6.72 0.48 -10.38
N PHE A 104 -6.81 -0.60 -11.15
CA PHE A 104 -5.77 -1.60 -11.32
C PHE A 104 -4.79 -1.27 -12.46
N ALA A 105 -4.99 -0.18 -13.18
CA ALA A 105 -4.04 0.29 -14.18
C ALA A 105 -2.66 0.54 -13.53
N GLU A 106 -1.61 0.06 -14.18
CA GLU A 106 -0.25 0.15 -13.66
C GLU A 106 0.16 1.62 -13.44
N PRO A 107 0.65 1.98 -12.24
CA PRO A 107 1.11 3.33 -11.96
C PRO A 107 2.44 3.60 -12.68
N THR A 108 2.58 4.80 -13.23
CA THR A 108 3.87 5.27 -13.74
C THR A 108 4.70 5.80 -12.58
N VAL A 109 5.84 5.17 -12.31
CA VAL A 109 6.77 5.56 -11.25
C VAL A 109 8.04 6.12 -11.89
N THR A 110 8.42 7.33 -11.50
CA THR A 110 9.64 8.00 -11.97
C THR A 110 10.42 8.54 -10.78
N ILE A 111 11.73 8.27 -10.74
CA ILE A 111 12.64 8.89 -9.79
C ILE A 111 13.03 10.24 -10.36
N ILE A 112 12.71 11.32 -9.64
CA ILE A 112 13.03 12.69 -10.07
C ILE A 112 14.45 13.05 -9.69
N ASP A 113 14.84 12.69 -8.46
CA ASP A 113 16.07 13.14 -7.84
C ASP A 113 16.57 12.08 -6.85
N THR A 114 17.87 11.93 -6.70
CA THR A 114 18.48 10.98 -5.75
C THR A 114 19.80 11.49 -5.24
N ASP A 115 19.86 11.76 -3.94
CA ASP A 115 21.06 12.17 -3.22
C ASP A 115 21.63 10.99 -2.43
N LEU A 116 22.96 10.89 -2.41
CA LEU A 116 23.71 10.03 -1.50
C LEU A 116 24.42 10.90 -0.48
N LEU A 117 24.02 10.79 0.78
CA LEU A 117 24.60 11.52 1.89
C LEU A 117 25.45 10.56 2.70
N TYR A 118 26.74 10.87 2.82
CA TYR A 118 27.69 10.10 3.60
C TYR A 118 28.10 10.92 4.81
N GLU A 119 27.87 10.37 6.00
CA GLU A 119 28.24 11.02 7.25
C GLU A 119 29.39 10.24 7.91
N VAL A 120 30.56 10.92 7.98
CA VAL A 120 31.73 10.46 8.72
C VAL A 120 31.63 10.98 10.14
N GLN A 121 31.57 10.08 11.11
CA GLN A 121 31.73 10.46 12.52
C GLN A 121 33.19 10.82 12.73
N SER A 122 33.49 12.13 12.84
CA SER A 122 34.83 12.59 13.21
C SER A 122 35.11 12.14 14.65
N PRO A 123 36.26 11.51 14.94
CA PRO A 123 36.62 11.24 16.34
C PRO A 123 36.70 12.58 17.08
N LEU A 124 36.11 12.63 18.27
CA LEU A 124 36.20 13.78 19.17
C LEU A 124 37.67 14.20 19.27
N LYS A 125 38.00 15.40 18.78
CA LYS A 125 39.31 16.01 19.03
C LYS A 125 39.35 16.37 20.51
N GLU A 126 40.18 15.64 21.27
CA GLU A 126 40.63 16.02 22.62
C GLU A 126 41.40 17.34 22.62
#